data_AF-A0A847SFH7-F1
#
_entry.id   AF-A0A847SFH7-F1
#
_cell.length_a   1.000
_cell.length_b   1.000
_cell.length_c   1.000
_cell.angle_alpha   90.00
_cell.angle_beta   90.00
_cell.angle_gamma   90.00
#
_symmetry.space_group_name_H-M   'P 1'
#
loop_
_entity.id
_entity.type
_entity.pdbx_description
1 polymer ?
#
loop_
_entity_poly.entity_id
_entity_poly.type
_entity_poly.pdbx_seq_one_letter_code
_entity_poly.pdbx_strand_id
1 'polypeptide(L)'
;MNFNPKKLFVIVGYPHIGKTKTLQQIFLRRLFFPFKQPIHAPSLGDAPFIVVNNSDTNHRSDDQLARIRSALHFHTETDTSFLIPASLVFDDGIRDIKEILAYLNRSGLDVHYLVLRNSWFDKRIISDGDLLLLEQHVDRGTIHILDRLVTQSKLRFDERVKEIEALMRTVLESRVRYCE
;
A
#
# COMPACT_ATOMS: atom_id res chain seq x y z
N MET A 1 -18.05 -12.95 18.81
CA MET A 1 -17.65 -11.63 18.32
C MET A 1 -16.98 -11.83 16.97
N ASN A 2 -17.57 -11.32 15.88
CA ASN A 2 -16.95 -11.34 14.56
C ASN A 2 -15.83 -10.30 14.55
N PHE A 3 -14.60 -10.75 14.81
CA PHE A 3 -13.42 -9.90 14.68
C PHE A 3 -13.08 -9.78 13.20
N ASN A 4 -13.57 -8.74 12.54
CA ASN A 4 -13.13 -8.39 11.20
C ASN A 4 -11.82 -7.59 11.33
N PRO A 5 -10.65 -8.18 10.99
CA PRO A 5 -9.38 -7.46 11.07
C PRO A 5 -9.41 -6.20 10.20
N LYS A 6 -8.81 -5.12 10.70
CA LYS A 6 -8.66 -3.88 9.92
C LYS A 6 -7.84 -4.16 8.67
N LYS A 7 -8.27 -3.57 7.55
CA LYS A 7 -7.59 -3.71 6.26
C LYS A 7 -6.34 -2.82 6.22
N LEU A 8 -5.25 -3.36 5.70
CA LEU A 8 -4.03 -2.62 5.40
C LEU A 8 -3.65 -2.85 3.94
N PHE A 9 -3.61 -1.78 3.15
CA PHE A 9 -3.13 -1.80 1.78
C PHE A 9 -1.67 -1.35 1.73
N VAL A 10 -0.82 -2.12 1.08
CA VAL A 10 0.60 -1.81 0.89
C VAL A 10 0.82 -1.59 -0.60
N ILE A 11 1.04 -0.35 -1.05
CA ILE A 11 1.44 -0.11 -2.44
C ILE A 11 2.93 -0.39 -2.56
N VAL A 12 3.27 -1.49 -3.21
CA VAL A 12 4.63 -1.99 -3.34
C VAL A 12 5.16 -1.73 -4.75
N GLY A 13 6.44 -1.41 -4.84
CA GLY A 13 7.18 -1.48 -6.10
C GLY A 13 8.52 -0.79 -5.97
N TYR A 14 9.31 -0.79 -7.03
CA TYR A 14 10.64 -0.18 -7.01
C TYR A 14 10.62 1.30 -6.59
N PRO A 15 11.77 1.84 -6.12
CA PRO A 15 11.92 3.27 -5.93
C PRO A 15 11.47 4.03 -7.19
N HIS A 16 10.80 5.16 -6.98
CA HIS A 16 10.30 6.00 -8.05
C HIS A 16 9.25 5.37 -8.98
N ILE A 17 8.61 4.22 -8.70
CA ILE A 17 7.53 3.65 -9.55
C ILE A 17 6.23 4.51 -9.62
N GLY A 18 6.20 5.64 -8.90
CA GLY A 18 5.05 6.54 -8.80
C GLY A 18 4.05 6.17 -7.72
N LYS A 19 4.48 5.53 -6.62
CA LYS A 19 3.62 5.17 -5.47
C LYS A 19 2.91 6.40 -4.89
N THR A 20 3.68 7.41 -4.48
CA THR A 20 3.15 8.67 -3.94
C THR A 20 2.15 9.33 -4.89
N LYS A 21 2.48 9.42 -6.18
CA LYS A 21 1.59 10.00 -7.20
C LYS A 21 0.28 9.21 -7.34
N THR A 22 0.34 7.88 -7.22
CA THR A 22 -0.84 6.99 -7.23
C THR A 22 -1.74 7.32 -6.03
N LEU A 23 -1.17 7.49 -4.83
CA LEU A 23 -1.94 7.86 -3.63
C LEU A 23 -2.59 9.23 -3.76
N GLN A 24 -1.83 10.19 -4.29
CA GLN A 24 -2.34 11.54 -4.48
C GLN A 24 -3.53 11.57 -5.45
N GLN A 25 -3.55 10.71 -6.47
CA GLN A 25 -4.69 10.58 -7.38
C GLN A 25 -5.88 9.88 -6.72
N ILE A 26 -5.68 8.76 -6.01
CA ILE A 26 -6.77 8.04 -5.32
C ILE A 26 -7.49 8.96 -4.32
N PHE A 27 -6.72 9.69 -3.51
CA PHE A 27 -7.27 10.52 -2.42
C PHE A 27 -7.54 11.98 -2.83
N LEU A 28 -7.22 12.37 -4.06
CA LEU A 28 -7.29 13.76 -4.54
C LEU A 28 -6.60 14.76 -3.59
N ARG A 29 -5.46 14.36 -3.00
CA ARG A 29 -4.72 15.12 -1.99
C ARG A 29 -3.24 15.16 -2.30
N ARG A 30 -2.59 16.28 -2.04
CA ARG A 30 -1.13 16.42 -2.23
C ARG A 30 -0.31 15.86 -1.07
N LEU A 31 -0.82 16.01 0.15
CA LEU A 31 -0.12 15.68 1.40
C LEU A 31 -0.97 14.77 2.28
N PHE A 32 -0.29 13.94 3.07
CA PHE A 32 -0.89 13.00 4.01
C PHE A 32 -0.35 13.22 5.41
N PHE A 33 -1.24 13.17 6.40
CA PHE A 33 -0.91 13.42 7.80
C PHE A 33 -1.42 12.24 8.64
N PRO A 34 -0.59 11.22 8.90
CA PRO A 34 -1.06 9.97 9.50
C PRO A 34 -1.55 10.10 10.95
N PHE A 35 -1.19 11.18 11.65
CA PHE A 35 -1.60 11.48 13.02
C PHE A 35 -2.80 12.43 13.11
N LYS A 36 -3.55 12.58 12.02
CA LYS A 36 -4.81 13.32 11.98
C LYS A 36 -5.99 12.36 11.80
N GLN A 37 -7.20 12.92 11.79
CA GLN A 37 -8.42 12.19 11.51
C GLN A 37 -8.34 11.44 10.17
N PRO A 38 -8.99 10.25 10.06
CA PRO A 38 -9.09 9.52 8.81
C PRO A 38 -9.65 10.36 7.66
N ILE A 39 -9.24 10.01 6.45
CA ILE A 39 -9.65 10.66 5.21
C ILE A 39 -10.44 9.69 4.35
N HIS A 40 -11.27 10.23 3.46
CA HIS A 40 -12.03 9.44 2.49
C HIS A 40 -11.46 9.66 1.09
N ALA A 41 -11.53 8.62 0.25
CA ALA A 41 -11.31 8.70 -1.18
C ALA A 41 -12.68 8.60 -1.88
N PRO A 42 -13.07 9.54 -2.76
CA PRO A 42 -14.39 9.51 -3.40
C PRO A 42 -14.69 8.21 -4.16
N SER A 43 -13.65 7.57 -4.70
CA SER A 43 -13.73 6.31 -5.43
C SER A 43 -13.82 5.07 -4.53
N LEU A 44 -13.65 5.19 -3.22
CA LEU A 44 -13.67 4.07 -2.26
C LEU A 44 -14.87 4.10 -1.31
N GLY A 45 -15.86 4.96 -1.60
CA GLY A 45 -17.06 5.12 -0.77
C GLY A 45 -16.76 5.76 0.58
N ASP A 46 -17.54 5.38 1.60
CA ASP A 46 -17.47 5.94 2.96
C ASP A 46 -16.40 5.28 3.84
N ALA A 47 -15.56 4.41 3.30
CA ALA A 47 -14.50 3.77 4.05
C ALA A 47 -13.44 4.81 4.50
N PRO A 48 -13.18 4.98 5.81
CA PRO A 48 -12.16 5.88 6.30
C PRO A 48 -10.75 5.27 6.15
N PHE A 49 -9.77 6.12 5.82
CA PHE A 49 -8.38 5.73 5.61
C PHE A 49 -7.37 6.56 6.40
N ILE A 50 -6.30 5.90 6.83
CA ILE A 50 -5.05 6.53 7.27
C ILE A 50 -3.95 6.20 6.27
N VAL A 51 -3.44 7.24 5.61
CA VAL A 51 -2.33 7.11 4.66
C VAL A 51 -1.01 7.44 5.35
N VAL A 52 -0.17 6.43 5.55
CA VAL A 52 1.18 6.59 6.13
C VAL A 52 2.18 6.74 4.99
N ASN A 53 2.19 7.93 4.39
CA ASN A 53 3.15 8.27 3.35
C ASN A 53 4.43 8.88 3.94
N ASN A 54 5.59 8.45 3.44
CA ASN A 54 6.86 9.13 3.60
C ASN A 54 7.19 9.89 2.31
N SER A 55 7.93 11.00 2.39
CA SER A 55 8.34 11.69 1.17
C SER A 55 9.25 10.79 0.33
N ASP A 56 9.23 10.98 -0.99
CA ASP A 56 10.12 10.30 -1.92
C ASP A 56 11.61 10.73 -1.79
N THR A 57 11.96 11.46 -0.73
CA THR A 57 13.30 12.03 -0.51
C THR A 57 13.98 11.50 0.75
N ASN A 58 13.25 10.91 1.69
CA ASN A 58 13.81 10.36 2.93
C ASN A 58 13.34 8.91 3.12
N HIS A 59 14.18 7.97 2.70
CA HIS A 59 13.79 6.61 2.30
C HIS A 59 14.35 5.50 3.19
N ARG A 60 14.70 5.80 4.45
CA ARG A 60 15.17 4.75 5.35
C ARG A 60 13.99 3.85 5.74
N SER A 61 14.12 2.55 5.53
CA SER A 61 13.11 1.56 5.89
C SER A 61 12.84 1.55 7.39
N ASP A 62 13.87 1.79 8.22
CA ASP A 62 13.74 1.94 9.68
C ASP A 62 12.82 3.11 10.08
N ASP A 63 13.04 4.30 9.49
CA ASP A 63 12.23 5.49 9.75
C ASP A 63 10.79 5.28 9.27
N GLN A 64 10.63 4.62 8.13
CA GLN A 64 9.33 4.22 7.61
C GLN A 64 8.62 3.25 8.57
N LEU A 65 9.31 2.22 9.04
CA LEU A 65 8.78 1.25 9.97
C LEU A 65 8.38 1.90 11.29
N ALA A 66 9.21 2.78 11.84
CA ALA A 66 8.89 3.54 13.04
C ALA A 66 7.62 4.38 12.86
N ARG A 67 7.46 5.04 11.71
CA ARG A 67 6.26 5.82 11.39
C ARG A 67 5.03 4.95 11.22
N ILE A 68 5.14 3.80 10.55
CA ILE A 68 4.05 2.81 10.41
C ILE A 68 3.60 2.37 11.80
N ARG A 69 4.53 1.93 12.65
CA ARG A 69 4.24 1.50 14.03
C ARG A 69 3.49 2.58 14.81
N SER A 70 4.01 3.80 14.79
CA SER A 70 3.39 4.93 15.50
C SER A 70 2.00 5.26 14.97
N ALA A 71 1.79 5.24 13.65
CA ALA A 71 0.49 5.53 13.06
C ALA A 71 -0.55 4.44 13.34
N LEU A 72 -0.16 3.16 13.23
CA LEU A 72 -1.03 2.04 13.58
C LEU A 72 -1.41 2.08 15.06
N HIS A 73 -0.43 2.34 15.95
CA HIS A 73 -0.68 2.45 17.38
C HIS A 73 -1.61 3.62 17.72
N PHE A 74 -1.38 4.80 17.12
CA PHE A 74 -2.23 5.97 17.34
C PHE A 74 -3.69 5.73 16.92
N HIS A 75 -3.92 4.92 15.90
CA HIS A 75 -5.25 4.57 15.39
C HIS A 75 -5.71 3.17 15.80
N THR A 76 -5.22 2.65 16.94
CA THR A 76 -5.59 1.30 17.42
C THR A 76 -7.10 1.17 17.64
N GLU A 77 -7.76 2.20 18.17
CA GLU A 77 -9.21 2.18 18.44
C GLU A 77 -10.06 2.79 17.32
N THR A 78 -9.43 3.45 16.33
CA THR A 78 -10.15 4.09 15.22
C THR A 78 -10.62 3.04 14.21
N ASP A 79 -11.92 2.96 13.88
CA ASP A 79 -12.40 2.13 12.77
C ASP A 79 -11.95 2.74 11.44
N THR A 80 -10.79 2.30 10.95
CA THR A 80 -10.14 2.85 9.76
C THR A 80 -9.34 1.77 9.05
N SER A 81 -9.19 1.92 7.74
CA SER A 81 -8.25 1.15 6.94
C SER A 81 -6.93 1.91 6.81
N PHE A 82 -5.85 1.18 6.60
CA PHE A 82 -4.53 1.78 6.44
C PHE A 82 -4.06 1.65 5.01
N LEU A 83 -3.29 2.64 4.57
CA LEU A 83 -2.59 2.55 3.30
C LEU A 83 -1.16 3.06 3.46
N ILE A 84 -0.20 2.26 3.02
CA ILE A 84 1.23 2.57 3.12
C ILE A 84 1.93 2.30 1.79
N PRO A 85 2.79 3.20 1.29
CA PRO A 85 3.65 2.90 0.15
C PRO A 85 4.98 2.31 0.62
N ALA A 86 5.42 1.19 0.05
CA ALA A 86 6.70 0.55 0.39
C ALA A 86 7.58 0.36 -0.85
N SER A 87 8.89 0.50 -0.69
CA SER A 87 9.85 0.23 -1.77
C SER A 87 10.24 -1.24 -1.75
N LEU A 88 10.12 -1.92 -2.88
CA LEU A 88 10.52 -3.31 -3.02
C LEU A 88 12.03 -3.38 -3.27
N VAL A 89 12.82 -3.61 -2.22
CA VAL A 89 14.27 -3.74 -2.28
C VAL A 89 14.69 -4.80 -1.26
N PHE A 90 15.57 -5.72 -1.67
CA PHE A 90 16.11 -6.82 -0.85
C PHE A 90 17.65 -6.83 -0.93
N ASP A 91 18.29 -5.78 -0.40
CA ASP A 91 19.73 -5.55 -0.55
C ASP A 91 20.46 -5.34 0.79
N ASP A 92 19.80 -5.55 1.93
CA ASP A 92 20.28 -5.26 3.28
C ASP A 92 20.74 -3.81 3.48
N GLY A 93 20.37 -2.92 2.55
CA GLY A 93 20.65 -1.50 2.58
C GLY A 93 19.57 -0.70 3.30
N ILE A 94 19.71 0.63 3.25
CA ILE A 94 18.80 1.54 3.95
C ILE A 94 17.35 1.49 3.45
N ARG A 95 17.09 0.87 2.30
CA ARG A 95 15.74 0.76 1.70
C ARG A 95 15.17 -0.65 1.80
N ASP A 96 15.88 -1.56 2.44
CA ASP A 96 15.49 -2.96 2.53
C ASP A 96 14.12 -3.09 3.22
N ILE A 97 13.21 -3.81 2.56
CA ILE A 97 11.81 -3.94 2.98
C ILE A 97 11.59 -5.05 4.02
N LYS A 98 12.56 -5.96 4.25
CA LYS A 98 12.39 -7.18 5.06
C LYS A 98 11.82 -6.89 6.44
N GLU A 99 12.34 -5.89 7.14
CA GLU A 99 11.85 -5.51 8.49
C GLU A 99 10.41 -4.97 8.48
N ILE A 100 10.02 -4.28 7.41
CA ILE A 100 8.63 -3.85 7.21
C ILE A 100 7.75 -5.08 7.01
N LEU A 101 8.12 -6.01 6.11
CA LEU A 101 7.36 -7.23 5.87
C LEU A 101 7.23 -8.09 7.13
N ALA A 102 8.33 -8.29 7.87
CA ALA A 102 8.35 -9.05 9.12
C ALA A 102 7.41 -8.44 10.18
N TYR A 103 7.33 -7.11 10.26
CA TYR A 103 6.38 -6.43 11.12
C TYR A 103 4.93 -6.62 10.65
N LEU A 104 4.66 -6.49 9.35
CA LEU A 104 3.31 -6.65 8.81
C LEU A 104 2.77 -8.07 8.98
N ASN A 105 3.60 -9.10 8.81
CA ASN A 105 3.23 -10.51 9.07
C ASN A 105 2.76 -10.73 10.52
N ARG A 106 3.24 -9.90 11.47
CA ARG A 106 2.92 -9.98 12.90
C ARG A 106 1.85 -8.96 13.34
N SER A 107 1.36 -8.11 12.44
CA SER A 107 0.49 -6.98 12.78
C SER A 107 -0.94 -7.36 13.17
N GLY A 108 -1.40 -8.57 12.80
CA GLY A 108 -2.79 -9.00 12.99
C GLY A 108 -3.80 -8.29 12.07
N LEU A 109 -3.33 -7.43 11.17
CA LEU A 109 -4.13 -6.76 10.15
C LEU A 109 -4.35 -7.69 8.96
N ASP A 110 -5.39 -7.42 8.19
CA ASP A 110 -5.61 -8.07 6.91
C ASP A 110 -4.88 -7.29 5.81
N VAL A 111 -3.72 -7.80 5.42
CA VAL A 111 -2.75 -7.09 4.59
C VAL A 111 -2.93 -7.45 3.11
N HIS A 112 -3.07 -6.42 2.28
CA HIS A 112 -3.18 -6.52 0.83
C HIS A 112 -2.02 -5.78 0.16
N TYR A 113 -1.11 -6.52 -0.47
CA TYR A 113 0.03 -5.96 -1.20
C TYR A 113 -0.38 -5.66 -2.64
N LEU A 114 -0.38 -4.39 -3.01
CA LEU A 114 -0.70 -3.91 -4.35
C LEU A 114 0.61 -3.63 -5.09
N VAL A 115 1.11 -4.63 -5.82
CA VAL A 115 2.42 -4.60 -6.46
C VAL A 115 2.34 -3.92 -7.82
N LEU A 116 2.90 -2.73 -7.92
CA LEU A 116 3.01 -1.98 -9.17
C LEU A 116 4.22 -2.49 -9.96
N ARG A 117 4.03 -3.44 -10.88
CA ARG A 117 5.15 -4.08 -11.60
C ARG A 117 5.86 -3.13 -12.55
N ASN A 118 5.14 -2.19 -13.17
CA ASN A 118 5.69 -1.28 -14.18
C ASN A 118 5.90 0.15 -13.65
N SER A 119 7.07 0.71 -13.96
CA SER A 119 7.46 2.07 -13.60
C SER A 119 6.75 3.15 -14.41
N TRP A 120 6.37 4.24 -13.73
CA TRP A 120 5.88 5.46 -14.37
C TRP A 120 7.01 6.23 -15.07
N PHE A 121 8.19 6.29 -14.47
CA PHE A 121 9.27 7.19 -14.91
C PHE A 121 10.16 6.58 -15.98
N ASP A 122 10.37 5.27 -15.90
CA ASP A 122 11.24 4.52 -16.81
C ASP A 122 10.61 3.18 -17.22
N LYS A 123 11.36 2.41 -18.02
CA LYS A 123 10.94 1.08 -18.51
C LYS A 123 11.31 -0.03 -17.53
N ARG A 124 11.64 0.28 -16.27
CA ARG A 124 11.95 -0.76 -15.29
C ARG A 124 10.68 -1.51 -14.92
N ILE A 125 10.85 -2.81 -14.82
CA ILE A 125 9.82 -3.80 -14.51
C ILE A 125 10.34 -4.58 -13.31
N ILE A 126 9.49 -4.82 -12.32
CA ILE A 126 9.86 -5.69 -11.19
C ILE A 126 10.16 -7.08 -11.74
N SER A 127 11.36 -7.58 -11.44
CA SER A 127 11.81 -8.89 -11.88
C SER A 127 11.00 -10.00 -11.20
N ASP A 128 10.85 -11.14 -11.89
CA ASP A 128 10.18 -12.30 -11.31
C ASP A 128 10.93 -12.83 -10.08
N GLY A 129 12.26 -12.66 -10.03
CA GLY A 129 13.06 -12.97 -8.85
C GLY A 129 12.69 -12.11 -7.64
N ASP A 130 12.46 -10.81 -7.81
CA ASP A 130 12.04 -9.93 -6.72
C ASP A 130 10.60 -10.18 -6.29
N LEU A 131 9.73 -10.60 -7.21
CA LEU A 131 8.37 -11.05 -6.88
C LEU A 131 8.41 -12.34 -6.05
N LEU A 132 9.25 -13.30 -6.44
CA LEU A 132 9.45 -14.52 -5.68
C LEU A 132 10.01 -14.23 -4.28
N LEU A 133 10.97 -13.30 -4.16
CA LEU A 133 11.48 -12.85 -2.86
C LEU A 133 10.38 -12.21 -2.01
N LEU A 134 9.49 -11.41 -2.61
CA LEU A 134 8.33 -10.87 -1.91
C LEU A 134 7.42 -11.99 -1.39
N GLU A 135 7.06 -12.94 -2.24
CA GLU A 135 6.23 -14.09 -1.87
C GLU A 135 6.84 -14.91 -0.73
N GLN A 136 8.16 -15.10 -0.74
CA GLN A 136 8.88 -15.81 0.32
C GLN A 136 8.89 -15.08 1.67
N HIS A 137 8.76 -13.75 1.68
CA HIS A 137 8.76 -12.94 2.91
C HIS A 137 7.35 -12.57 3.39
N VAL A 138 6.30 -12.82 2.59
CA VAL A 138 4.91 -12.55 2.96
C VAL A 138 4.29 -13.83 3.51
N ASP A 139 4.31 -13.97 4.84
CA ASP A 139 3.70 -15.11 5.53
C ASP A 139 2.17 -14.95 5.66
N ARG A 140 1.72 -13.69 5.81
CA ARG A 140 0.30 -13.35 5.99
C ARG A 140 -0.05 -12.14 5.13
N GLY A 141 -1.06 -12.33 4.28
CA GLY A 141 -1.60 -11.29 3.41
C GLY A 141 -1.86 -11.80 2.00
N THR A 142 -2.46 -10.95 1.18
CA THR A 142 -2.76 -11.26 -0.22
C THR A 142 -1.93 -10.37 -1.14
N ILE A 143 -1.21 -10.96 -2.09
CA ILE A 143 -0.44 -10.23 -3.09
C ILE A 143 -1.29 -10.06 -4.36
N HIS A 144 -1.38 -8.82 -4.83
CA HIS A 144 -2.09 -8.42 -6.04
C HIS A 144 -1.09 -7.79 -7.00
N ILE A 145 -0.83 -8.46 -8.12
CA ILE A 145 0.13 -8.01 -9.11
C ILE A 145 -0.58 -7.14 -10.16
N LEU A 146 -0.11 -5.90 -10.33
CA LEU A 146 -0.67 -4.90 -11.25
C LEU A 146 0.32 -4.64 -12.39
N ASP A 147 0.06 -5.29 -13.52
CA ASP A 147 0.98 -5.39 -14.67
C ASP A 147 0.71 -4.38 -15.78
N ARG A 148 -0.16 -3.39 -15.53
CA ARG A 148 -0.43 -2.35 -16.51
C ARG A 148 0.83 -1.56 -16.86
N LEU A 149 1.16 -1.51 -18.15
CA LEU A 149 2.28 -0.72 -18.67
C LEU A 149 1.93 0.77 -18.63
N VAL A 150 2.60 1.57 -17.80
CA VAL A 150 2.23 2.99 -17.57
C VAL A 150 3.27 4.03 -17.97
N THR A 151 4.48 3.64 -18.36
CA THR A 151 5.63 4.54 -18.57
C THR A 151 5.26 5.80 -19.36
N GLN A 152 5.35 6.96 -18.72
CA GLN A 152 5.08 8.30 -19.28
C GLN A 152 3.70 8.48 -19.99
N SER A 153 2.75 7.56 -19.82
CA SER A 153 1.42 7.65 -20.44
C SER A 153 0.35 8.03 -19.42
N LYS A 154 -0.07 9.30 -19.43
CA LYS A 154 -1.08 9.80 -18.47
C LYS A 154 -2.35 8.94 -18.48
N LEU A 155 -2.86 8.60 -19.67
CA LEU A 155 -4.04 7.75 -19.83
C LEU A 155 -3.86 6.41 -19.11
N ARG A 156 -2.74 5.71 -19.34
CA ARG A 156 -2.49 4.41 -18.72
C ARG A 156 -2.23 4.51 -17.23
N PHE A 157 -1.67 5.62 -16.75
CA PHE A 157 -1.54 5.90 -15.33
C PHE A 157 -2.92 6.05 -14.67
N ASP A 158 -3.83 6.80 -15.28
CA ASP A 158 -5.19 6.98 -14.79
C ASP A 158 -5.97 5.65 -14.81
N GLU A 159 -5.75 4.81 -15.82
CA GLU A 159 -6.27 3.43 -15.85
C GLU A 159 -5.73 2.55 -14.72
N ARG A 160 -4.43 2.63 -14.42
CA ARG A 160 -3.82 1.90 -13.29
C ARG A 160 -4.43 2.34 -11.96
N VAL A 161 -4.70 3.63 -11.79
CA VAL A 161 -5.37 4.13 -10.59
C VAL A 161 -6.79 3.56 -10.48
N LYS A 162 -7.56 3.57 -11.57
CA LYS A 162 -8.92 2.96 -11.57
C LYS A 162 -8.89 1.47 -11.25
N GLU A 163 -7.89 0.74 -11.75
CA GLU A 163 -7.69 -0.68 -11.46
C GLU A 163 -7.40 -0.91 -9.96
N ILE A 164 -6.52 -0.09 -9.38
CA ILE A 164 -6.24 -0.12 -7.93
C ILE A 164 -7.50 0.19 -7.12
N GLU A 165 -8.25 1.24 -7.50
CA GLU A 165 -9.48 1.64 -6.81
C GLU A 165 -10.54 0.55 -6.85
N ALA A 166 -10.74 -0.09 -8.01
CA ALA A 166 -11.69 -1.20 -8.16
C ALA A 166 -11.32 -2.41 -7.29
N LEU A 167 -10.03 -2.75 -7.26
CA LEU A 167 -9.52 -3.82 -6.42
C LEU A 167 -9.69 -3.50 -4.92
N MET A 168 -9.28 -2.31 -4.50
CA MET A 168 -9.46 -1.86 -3.11
C MET A 168 -10.94 -1.88 -2.70
N ARG A 169 -11.84 -1.41 -3.57
CA ARG A 169 -13.28 -1.46 -3.33
C ARG A 169 -13.78 -2.89 -3.13
N THR A 170 -13.37 -3.81 -3.99
CA THR A 170 -13.72 -5.25 -3.87
C THR A 170 -13.26 -5.81 -2.51
N VAL A 171 -12.04 -5.47 -2.10
CA VAL A 171 -11.49 -5.90 -0.79
C VAL A 171 -12.28 -5.29 0.37
N LEU A 172 -12.66 -4.02 0.28
CA LEU A 172 -13.44 -3.34 1.32
C LEU A 172 -14.88 -3.90 1.40
N GLU A 173 -15.51 -4.18 0.27
CA GLU A 173 -16.87 -4.73 0.19
C GLU A 173 -16.94 -6.20 0.61
N SER A 174 -15.86 -6.97 0.46
CA SER A 174 -15.80 -8.34 0.99
C SER A 174 -15.96 -8.41 2.52
N ARG A 175 -15.83 -7.27 3.22
CA ARG A 175 -16.20 -7.08 4.64
C ARG A 175 -17.70 -7.26 4.91
N VAL A 176 -18.55 -7.14 3.89
CA VAL A 176 -20.02 -7.06 4.02
C VAL A 176 -20.71 -8.43 3.86
N ARG A 177 -20.02 -9.48 3.37
CA ARG A 177 -20.65 -10.78 3.03
C ARG A 177 -20.56 -11.87 4.11
N TYR A 178 -20.75 -11.52 5.38
CA TYR A 178 -21.01 -12.51 6.43
C TYR A 178 -22.34 -12.22 7.14
N CYS A 179 -23.41 -12.29 6.36
CA CYS A 179 -24.78 -12.51 6.82
C CYS A 179 -25.47 -13.35 5.76
N GLU A 180 -25.57 -14.65 5.99
CA GLU A 180 -26.78 -15.47 5.90
C GLU A 180 -26.58 -16.71 6.79
#